data_AF-A0A3A8KTI8-F1
#
_entry.id   AF-A0A3A8KTI8-F1
#
_cell.length_a   1.000
_cell.length_b   1.000
_cell.length_c   1.000
_cell.angle_alpha   90.00
_cell.angle_beta   90.00
_cell.angle_gamma   90.00
#
_symmetry.space_group_name_H-M   'P 1'
#
loop_
_entity.id
_entity.type
_entity.pdbx_description
1 polymer ?
#
loop_
_entity_poly.entity_id
_entity_poly.type
_entity_poly.pdbx_seq_one_letter_code
_entity_poly.pdbx_strand_id
1 'polypeptide(L)'
;MSPALAQLVRKLSAFEALVAREDFVKASVIAVDVLATVERFDPRVYLPMLFSGFFNGLSQHADAIEPLLHGTESLGFRALDQLYRVDLDAFLVAPQRQARNPGYEE
;
A
#
# COMPACT_ATOMS: atom_id res chain seq x y z
N MET A 1 13.71 -13.96 -14.11
CA MET A 1 13.39 -12.72 -13.35
C MET A 1 14.12 -12.78 -12.02
N SER A 2 14.75 -11.69 -11.56
CA SER A 2 15.41 -11.69 -10.25
C SER A 2 14.37 -11.76 -9.11
N PRO A 3 14.71 -12.33 -7.94
CA PRO A 3 13.79 -12.38 -6.80
C PRO A 3 13.28 -11.00 -6.36
N ALA A 4 14.16 -10.00 -6.38
CA ALA A 4 13.80 -8.62 -6.04
C ALA A 4 12.78 -8.00 -7.02
N LEU A 5 12.97 -8.23 -8.33
CA LEU A 5 12.03 -7.75 -9.35
C LEU A 5 10.69 -8.48 -9.23
N ALA A 6 10.71 -9.80 -8.98
CA ALA A 6 9.50 -10.58 -8.74
C ALA A 6 8.69 -10.01 -7.56
N GLN A 7 9.38 -9.67 -6.46
CA GLN A 7 8.74 -9.08 -5.30
C GLN A 7 8.17 -7.69 -5.60
N LEU A 8 8.87 -6.85 -6.34
CA LEU A 8 8.36 -5.54 -6.75
C LEU A 8 7.08 -5.67 -7.60
N VAL A 9 7.09 -6.56 -8.60
CA VAL A 9 5.90 -6.84 -9.43
C VAL A 9 4.73 -7.27 -8.55
N ARG A 10 4.95 -8.19 -7.61
CA ARG A 10 3.90 -8.63 -6.67
C ARG A 10 3.33 -7.49 -5.83
N LYS A 11 4.18 -6.60 -5.32
CA LYS A 11 3.74 -5.43 -4.53
C LYS A 11 2.86 -4.50 -5.36
N LEU A 12 3.26 -4.21 -6.59
CA LEU A 12 2.50 -3.33 -7.49
C LEU A 12 1.15 -3.95 -7.87
N SER A 13 1.12 -5.24 -8.24
CA SER A 13 -0.14 -5.94 -8.52
C SER A 13 -1.05 -6.03 -7.28
N ALA A 14 -0.47 -6.23 -6.10
CA ALA A 14 -1.21 -6.23 -4.84
C ALA A 14 -1.84 -4.87 -4.56
N PHE A 15 -1.11 -3.76 -4.76
CA PHE A 15 -1.65 -2.41 -4.63
C PHE A 15 -2.85 -2.19 -5.55
N GLU A 16 -2.71 -2.50 -6.85
CA GLU A 16 -3.80 -2.35 -7.82
C GLU A 16 -5.04 -3.15 -7.41
N ALA A 17 -4.86 -4.38 -6.95
CA ALA A 17 -5.96 -5.23 -6.50
C ALA A 17 -6.61 -4.74 -5.19
N LEU A 18 -5.88 -4.05 -4.31
CA LEU A 18 -6.40 -3.46 -3.09
C LEU A 18 -7.18 -2.18 -3.37
N VAL A 19 -6.66 -1.34 -4.27
CA VAL A 19 -7.36 -0.13 -4.73
C VAL A 19 -8.66 -0.49 -5.44
N ALA A 20 -8.66 -1.51 -6.32
CA ALA A 20 -9.86 -1.95 -7.02
C ALA A 20 -10.99 -2.47 -6.11
N ARG A 21 -10.66 -2.87 -4.88
CA ARG A 21 -11.64 -3.31 -3.86
C ARG A 21 -11.84 -2.28 -2.74
N GLU A 22 -11.32 -1.07 -2.91
CA GLU A 22 -11.38 0.03 -1.94
C GLU A 22 -10.75 -0.29 -0.57
N ASP A 23 -9.81 -1.24 -0.54
CA ASP A 23 -9.01 -1.55 0.65
C ASP A 23 -7.83 -0.54 0.75
N PHE A 24 -8.17 0.72 1.06
CA PHE A 24 -7.22 1.82 1.06
C PHE A 24 -6.21 1.77 2.22
N VAL A 25 -6.59 1.15 3.35
CA VAL A 25 -5.68 0.99 4.50
C VAL A 25 -4.54 0.04 4.18
N LYS A 26 -4.77 -1.08 3.46
CA LYS A 26 -3.65 -1.92 3.02
C LYS A 26 -2.95 -1.32 1.81
N ALA A 27 -3.69 -0.69 0.89
CA ALA A 27 -3.09 -0.03 -0.25
C ALA A 27 -2.09 1.06 0.19
N SER A 28 -2.39 1.82 1.25
CA SER A 28 -1.49 2.85 1.78
C SER A 28 -0.20 2.26 2.37
N VAL A 29 -0.24 1.10 3.02
CA VAL A 29 0.97 0.39 3.49
C VAL A 29 1.88 0.04 2.31
N ILE A 30 1.34 -0.50 1.22
CA ILE A 30 2.14 -0.80 0.02
C ILE A 30 2.64 0.50 -0.62
N ALA A 31 1.80 1.54 -0.68
CA ALA A 31 2.15 2.83 -1.26
C ALA A 31 3.35 3.46 -0.55
N VAL A 32 3.39 3.47 0.78
CA VAL A 32 4.52 3.99 1.56
C VAL A 32 5.83 3.30 1.16
N ASP A 33 5.83 1.98 1.05
CA ASP A 33 7.02 1.21 0.69
C ASP A 33 7.47 1.43 -0.77
N VAL A 34 6.52 1.47 -1.70
CA VAL A 34 6.82 1.70 -3.12
C VAL A 34 7.32 3.12 -3.36
N LEU A 35 6.70 4.13 -2.73
CA LEU A 35 7.15 5.52 -2.82
C LEU A 35 8.56 5.69 -2.23
N ALA A 36 8.81 5.12 -1.05
CA ALA A 36 10.15 5.13 -0.45
C ALA A 36 11.20 4.41 -1.32
N THR A 37 10.79 3.37 -2.06
CA THR A 37 11.67 2.72 -3.04
C THR A 37 12.03 3.68 -4.16
N VAL A 38 11.03 4.36 -4.74
CA VAL A 38 11.21 5.34 -5.84
C VAL A 38 12.08 6.53 -5.41
N GLU A 39 11.95 6.99 -4.17
CA GLU A 39 12.79 8.07 -3.63
C GLU A 39 14.26 7.69 -3.49
N ARG A 40 14.56 6.43 -3.11
CA ARG A 40 15.93 5.95 -2.92
C ARG A 40 16.62 5.56 -4.22
N PHE A 41 15.84 5.10 -5.18
CA PHE A 41 16.27 4.71 -6.51
C PHE A 41 15.06 4.85 -7.42
N ASP A 42 15.17 5.55 -8.56
CA ASP A 42 14.02 5.76 -9.45
C ASP A 42 13.90 4.63 -10.49
N PRO A 43 13.14 3.53 -10.24
CA PRO A 43 12.96 2.45 -11.20
C PRO A 43 12.12 2.88 -12.40
N ARG A 44 11.43 4.03 -12.37
CA ARG A 44 10.58 4.51 -13.48
C ARG A 44 11.42 4.84 -14.71
N VAL A 45 12.70 5.16 -14.52
CA VAL A 45 13.66 5.38 -15.61
C VAL A 45 13.88 4.10 -16.42
N TYR A 46 13.83 2.94 -15.77
CA TYR A 46 14.17 1.64 -16.38
C TYR A 46 12.93 0.77 -16.67
N LEU A 47 11.86 0.96 -15.91
CA LEU A 47 10.65 0.10 -15.92
C LEU A 47 9.35 0.93 -15.88
N PRO A 48 9.18 1.97 -16.72
CA PRO A 48 8.08 2.93 -16.60
C PRO A 48 6.69 2.27 -16.68
N MET A 49 6.51 1.30 -17.58
CA MET A 49 5.24 0.61 -17.77
C MET A 49 4.78 -0.13 -16.52
N LEU A 50 5.73 -0.66 -15.73
CA LEU A 50 5.43 -1.43 -14.52
C LEU A 50 4.82 -0.55 -13.42
N PHE A 51 5.12 0.76 -13.41
CA PHE A 51 4.64 1.70 -12.40
C PHE A 51 3.40 2.48 -12.83
N SER A 52 2.98 2.36 -14.10
CA SER A 52 1.84 3.12 -14.64
C SER A 52 0.54 2.86 -13.87
N GLY A 53 0.20 1.59 -13.62
CA GLY A 53 -0.98 1.19 -12.86
C GLY A 53 -0.95 1.69 -11.42
N PHE A 54 0.21 1.59 -10.76
CA PHE A 54 0.42 2.11 -9.41
C PHE A 54 0.18 3.63 -9.30
N PHE A 55 0.85 4.44 -10.13
CA PHE A 55 0.67 5.90 -10.06
C PHE A 55 -0.69 6.36 -10.55
N ASN A 56 -1.31 5.65 -11.51
CA ASN A 56 -2.68 5.92 -11.91
C ASN A 56 -3.65 5.64 -10.73
N GLY A 57 -3.49 4.52 -10.02
CA GLY A 57 -4.28 4.21 -8.84
C GLY A 57 -4.10 5.23 -7.71
N LEU A 58 -2.87 5.67 -7.45
CA LEU A 58 -2.61 6.77 -6.50
C LEU A 58 -3.32 8.07 -6.91
N SER A 59 -3.23 8.46 -8.19
CA SER A 59 -3.84 9.70 -8.67
C SER A 59 -5.37 9.64 -8.64
N GLN A 60 -5.98 8.50 -8.93
CA GLN A 60 -7.44 8.35 -8.97
C GLN A 60 -8.06 8.28 -7.58
N HIS A 61 -7.30 7.80 -6.58
CA HIS A 61 -7.79 7.58 -5.22
C HIS A 61 -7.01 8.39 -4.18
N ALA A 62 -6.39 9.50 -4.60
CA ALA A 62 -5.53 10.34 -3.76
C ALA A 62 -6.26 10.79 -2.48
N ASP A 63 -7.48 11.29 -2.61
CA ASP A 63 -8.28 11.79 -1.48
C ASP A 63 -8.55 10.74 -0.39
N ALA A 64 -8.63 9.45 -0.78
CA ALA A 64 -8.85 8.35 0.15
C ALA A 64 -7.54 7.84 0.78
N ILE A 65 -6.44 7.89 0.03
CA ILE A 65 -5.14 7.33 0.43
C ILE A 65 -4.32 8.34 1.23
N GLU A 66 -4.31 9.61 0.84
CA GLU A 66 -3.47 10.66 1.43
C GLU A 66 -3.61 10.79 2.95
N PRO A 67 -4.83 10.80 3.54
CA PRO A 67 -4.97 10.85 5.00
C PRO A 67 -4.30 9.68 5.71
N LEU A 68 -4.27 8.50 5.08
CA LEU A 68 -3.67 7.28 5.65
C LEU A 68 -2.14 7.32 5.59
N LEU A 69 -1.57 8.05 4.62
CA LEU A 69 -0.11 8.28 4.54
C LEU A 69 0.39 9.18 5.68
N HIS A 70 -0.46 10.07 6.20
CA HIS A 70 -0.15 10.86 7.40
C HIS A 70 -0.28 10.04 8.71
N GLY A 71 -1.10 8.98 8.73
CA GLY A 71 -1.39 8.15 9.91
C GLY A 71 -0.39 7.01 10.19
N THR A 72 0.80 7.05 9.61
CA THR A 72 1.77 5.92 9.61
C THR A 72 2.39 5.62 10.97
N GLU A 73 2.26 6.52 11.94
CA GLU A 73 2.82 6.35 13.29
C GLU A 73 1.97 5.50 14.22
N SER A 74 0.70 5.25 13.87
CA SER A 74 -0.21 4.46 14.71
C SER A 74 0.27 3.02 14.87
N LEU A 75 0.01 2.41 16.05
CA LEU A 75 0.37 1.01 16.31
C LEU A 75 -0.25 0.05 15.29
N GLY A 76 -1.51 0.28 14.91
CA GLY A 76 -2.22 -0.53 13.93
C GLY A 76 -1.54 -0.50 12.56
N PHE A 77 -1.16 0.69 12.09
CA PHE A 77 -0.42 0.84 10.84
C PHE A 77 0.94 0.15 10.92
N ARG A 78 1.72 0.39 11.97
CA ARG A 78 3.05 -0.23 12.14
C ARG A 78 2.97 -1.76 12.17
N ALA A 79 1.97 -2.33 12.85
CA ALA A 79 1.78 -3.78 12.87
C ALA A 79 1.46 -4.35 11.48
N LEU A 80 0.61 -3.65 10.70
CA LEU A 80 0.30 -4.03 9.33
C LEU A 80 1.52 -3.89 8.39
N ASP A 81 2.30 -2.81 8.51
CA ASP A 81 3.56 -2.63 7.77
C ASP A 81 4.56 -3.76 8.08
N GLN A 82 4.71 -4.14 9.35
CA GLN A 82 5.57 -5.27 9.70
C GLN A 82 5.05 -6.59 9.12
N LEU A 83 3.73 -6.85 9.17
CA LEU A 83 3.14 -8.04 8.56
C LEU A 83 3.40 -8.08 7.04
N TYR A 84 3.19 -6.94 6.37
CA TYR A 84 3.50 -6.78 4.94
C TYR A 84 4.96 -7.10 4.60
N ARG A 85 5.91 -6.69 5.44
CA ARG A 85 7.36 -6.92 5.22
C ARG A 85 7.77 -8.37 5.39
N VAL A 86 7.15 -9.09 6.33
CA VAL A 86 7.52 -10.49 6.63
C VAL A 86 6.74 -11.50 5.80
N ASP A 87 5.48 -11.22 5.50
CA ASP A 87 4.58 -12.11 4.78
C ASP A 87 3.49 -11.31 4.05
N LEU A 88 3.75 -11.05 2.76
CA LEU A 88 2.82 -10.33 1.88
C LEU A 88 1.48 -11.06 1.75
N ASP A 89 1.47 -12.39 1.72
CA ASP A 89 0.24 -13.16 1.51
C ASP A 89 -0.64 -13.12 2.77
N ALA A 90 -0.04 -13.29 3.95
CA ALA A 90 -0.74 -13.12 5.22
C ALA A 90 -1.30 -11.70 5.37
N PHE A 91 -0.54 -10.67 4.98
CA PHE A 91 -1.01 -9.29 4.95
C PHE A 91 -2.25 -9.11 4.07
N LEU A 92 -2.27 -9.70 2.86
CA LEU A 92 -3.38 -9.55 1.92
C LEU A 92 -4.67 -10.20 2.42
N VAL A 93 -4.59 -11.32 3.16
CA VAL A 93 -5.78 -12.01 3.72
C VAL A 93 -6.15 -11.55 5.13
N ALA A 94 -5.28 -10.82 5.83
CA ALA A 94 -5.54 -10.36 7.20
C ALA A 94 -6.84 -9.53 7.26
N PRO A 95 -7.79 -9.83 8.16
CA PRO A 95 -9.02 -9.06 8.25
C PRO A 95 -8.70 -7.62 8.67
N GLN A 96 -9.31 -6.67 7.98
CA GLN A 96 -9.24 -5.27 8.38
C GLN A 96 -10.01 -5.10 9.69
N ARG A 97 -9.33 -4.76 10.78
CA ARG A 97 -10.03 -4.19 11.92
C ARG A 97 -10.49 -2.80 11.51
N GLN A 98 -11.74 -2.68 11.08
CA GLN A 98 -12.40 -1.37 10.98
C GLN A 98 -12.22 -0.69 12.34
N ALA A 99 -11.60 0.49 12.36
CA ALA A 99 -11.68 1.37 13.49
C ALA A 99 -13.18 1.71 13.64
N ARG A 100 -13.86 1.00 14.55
CA ARG A 100 -15.19 1.39 15.00
C ARG A 100 -15.07 2.83 15.46
N ASN A 101 -15.73 3.76 14.76
CA ASN A 101 -16.04 5.06 15.34
C ASN A 101 -16.68 4.77 16.71
N PRO A 102 -16.09 5.18 17.84
CA PRO A 102 -16.90 5.34 19.03
C PRO A 102 -17.77 6.54 18.71
N GLY A 103 -18.96 6.28 18.16
CA GLY A 103 -20.00 7.28 18.11
C GLY A 103 -20.21 7.73 19.54
N TYR A 104 -19.79 8.96 19.84
CA TYR A 104 -20.29 9.64 21.01
C TYR A 104 -21.76 9.87 20.73
N GLU A 105 -22.60 9.08 21.39
CA GLU A 105 -24.03 9.33 21.52
C GLU A 105 -24.22 10.75 22.10
N GLU A 106 -25.22 11.43 21.52
CA GLU A 106 -25.77 12.78 21.73
C GLU A 106 -25.35 13.61 22.96
#